data_AF-A0A9X4ID23-F1
#
_entry.id   AF-A0A9X4ID23-F1
#
_cell.length_a   1.000
_cell.length_b   1.000
_cell.length_c   1.000
_cell.angle_alpha   90.00
_cell.angle_beta   90.00
_cell.angle_gamma   90.00
#
_symmetry.space_group_name_H-M   'P 1'
#
loop_
_entity.id
_entity.type
_entity.pdbx_description
1 polymer ?
#
loop_
_entity_poly.entity_id
_entity_poly.type
_entity_poly.pdbx_seq_one_letter_code
_entity_poly.pdbx_strand_id
1 'polypeptide(L)'
;MSDRPEANRVSNAAAAGRPVVQAVDPQSVFAEADKSIPIGFAPFGDLTHTDEIRAVFGLSEAELPDEMLTQRVYTREAEAALYALSPRLFGEWLPLSSANPALRGMVEVYVLYCIADKLCDILPLIAARTLSDSKATFQRFDNDLKAVIDHIRRRFAQAAKALADLMEKTAVRTTAPRFSGVRPRIDRVTGESY
;
A
#
# COMPACT_ATOMS: atom_id res chain seq x y z
N MET A 1 54.87 -61.03 -23.86
CA MET A 1 53.80 -61.94 -23.41
C MET A 1 54.23 -62.53 -22.07
N SER A 2 53.33 -62.42 -21.08
CA SER A 2 53.34 -63.03 -19.74
C SER A 2 54.47 -62.62 -18.77
N ASP A 3 54.28 -62.49 -17.47
CA ASP A 3 53.12 -62.39 -16.58
C ASP A 3 53.77 -62.02 -15.23
N ARG A 4 53.22 -61.05 -14.48
CA ARG A 4 53.58 -60.87 -13.05
C ARG A 4 52.28 -60.69 -12.26
N PRO A 5 52.05 -61.48 -11.20
CA PRO A 5 50.78 -61.49 -10.49
C PRO A 5 50.70 -60.35 -9.48
N GLU A 6 49.52 -59.73 -9.44
CA GLU A 6 49.11 -58.65 -8.56
C GLU A 6 48.69 -59.22 -7.20
N ALA A 7 49.34 -58.75 -6.13
CA ALA A 7 49.04 -59.11 -4.75
C ALA A 7 48.09 -58.07 -4.13
N ASN A 8 46.84 -58.48 -3.95
CA ASN A 8 46.01 -58.34 -2.76
C ASN A 8 46.29 -57.16 -1.79
N ARG A 9 45.38 -56.17 -1.74
CA ARG A 9 45.06 -55.42 -0.51
C ARG A 9 43.59 -55.00 -0.50
N VAL A 10 42.80 -55.72 0.29
CA VAL A 10 41.48 -55.29 0.80
C VAL A 10 41.71 -54.26 1.90
N SER A 11 41.02 -53.10 1.88
CA SER A 11 40.59 -52.37 3.09
C SER A 11 39.64 -51.20 2.78
N ASN A 12 38.39 -51.39 3.23
CA ASN A 12 37.52 -50.46 3.95
C ASN A 12 37.09 -49.09 3.37
N ALA A 13 35.77 -49.03 3.13
CA ALA A 13 34.81 -48.09 3.70
C ALA A 13 34.99 -46.57 3.45
N ALA A 14 34.10 -46.00 2.63
CA ALA A 14 33.65 -44.62 2.79
C ALA A 14 32.20 -44.46 2.32
N ALA A 15 31.31 -44.37 3.32
CA ALA A 15 30.00 -43.74 3.37
C ALA A 15 29.38 -43.23 2.05
N ALA A 16 28.29 -43.88 1.65
CA ALA A 16 27.27 -43.29 0.81
C ALA A 16 26.71 -42.04 1.50
N GLY A 17 27.05 -40.86 0.98
CA GLY A 17 26.43 -39.60 1.39
C GLY A 17 24.95 -39.63 1.06
N ARG A 18 24.11 -39.78 2.09
CA ARG A 18 22.68 -39.46 1.98
C ARG A 18 22.57 -37.98 1.57
N PRO A 19 21.71 -37.61 0.60
CA PRO A 19 21.37 -36.21 0.43
C PRO A 19 20.75 -35.75 1.75
N VAL A 20 21.41 -34.80 2.40
CA VAL A 20 20.81 -34.04 3.49
C VAL A 20 19.60 -33.35 2.87
N VAL A 21 18.40 -33.89 3.12
CA VAL A 21 17.16 -33.16 2.92
C VAL A 21 17.30 -31.96 3.84
N GLN A 22 17.67 -30.82 3.26
CA GLN A 22 17.75 -29.57 3.97
C GLN A 22 16.34 -29.34 4.50
N ALA A 23 16.17 -29.50 5.82
CA ALA A 23 14.92 -29.22 6.46
C ALA A 23 14.62 -27.75 6.16
N VAL A 24 13.63 -27.51 5.29
CA VAL A 24 13.09 -26.18 5.09
C VAL A 24 12.57 -25.77 6.44
N ASP A 25 13.27 -24.81 7.07
CA ASP A 25 12.88 -24.28 8.37
C ASP A 25 11.45 -23.77 8.22
N PRO A 26 10.44 -24.29 8.94
CA PRO A 26 9.07 -23.80 8.79
C PRO A 26 9.00 -22.30 9.03
N GLN A 27 9.91 -21.75 9.84
CA GLN A 27 10.01 -20.29 10.04
C GLN A 27 10.48 -19.54 8.80
N SER A 28 11.27 -20.12 7.89
CA SER A 28 11.68 -19.44 6.64
C SER A 28 10.57 -19.42 5.60
N VAL A 29 9.64 -20.38 5.64
CA VAL A 29 8.41 -20.39 4.82
C VAL A 29 7.45 -19.28 5.26
N PHE A 30 7.42 -18.97 6.57
CA PHE A 30 6.61 -17.87 7.12
C PHE A 30 7.37 -16.53 7.22
N ALA A 31 8.68 -16.52 6.91
CA ALA A 31 9.52 -15.31 6.92
C ALA A 31 9.52 -14.54 5.59
N GLU A 32 8.86 -15.05 4.54
CA GLU A 32 8.39 -14.21 3.42
C GLU A 32 7.18 -13.36 3.83
N ALA A 33 7.17 -12.91 5.09
CA ALA A 33 6.26 -11.91 5.60
C ALA A 33 6.45 -10.63 4.78
N ASP A 34 5.50 -10.42 3.87
CA ASP A 34 4.99 -9.12 3.45
C ASP A 34 6.06 -8.14 2.92
N LYS A 35 6.43 -8.31 1.65
CA LYS A 35 7.09 -7.24 0.88
C LYS A 35 6.03 -6.24 0.41
N SER A 36 5.24 -5.68 1.34
CA SER A 36 4.32 -4.62 0.97
C SER A 36 5.12 -3.36 0.63
N ILE A 37 4.87 -2.80 -0.56
CA ILE A 37 5.57 -1.59 -1.01
C ILE A 37 4.71 -0.38 -0.61
N PRO A 38 5.24 0.57 0.18
CA PRO A 38 4.51 1.78 0.50
C PRO A 38 4.31 2.65 -0.75
N ILE A 39 3.11 3.19 -0.90
CA ILE A 39 2.74 4.12 -1.95
C ILE A 39 2.66 5.52 -1.33
N GLY A 40 3.72 6.29 -1.61
CA GLY A 40 3.91 7.65 -1.13
C GLY A 40 3.25 8.71 -2.01
N PHE A 41 2.74 9.74 -1.36
CA PHE A 41 2.09 10.91 -1.97
C PHE A 41 2.71 12.17 -1.39
N ALA A 42 3.07 13.14 -2.23
CA ALA A 42 3.56 14.43 -1.73
C ALA A 42 2.38 15.41 -1.57
N PRO A 43 2.22 16.12 -0.43
CA PRO A 43 3.06 16.17 0.78
C PRO A 43 2.65 15.18 1.90
N PHE A 44 1.80 14.20 1.62
CA PHE A 44 1.10 13.39 2.61
C PHE A 44 1.93 12.27 3.26
N GLY A 45 3.04 11.88 2.62
CA GLY A 45 3.85 10.72 2.97
C GLY A 45 3.24 9.42 2.43
N ASP A 46 3.59 8.31 3.04
CA ASP A 46 3.05 6.99 2.68
C ASP A 46 1.60 6.90 3.17
N LEU A 47 0.66 6.68 2.25
CA LEU A 47 -0.78 6.69 2.55
C LEU A 47 -1.45 5.33 2.38
N THR A 48 -0.86 4.43 1.60
CA THR A 48 -1.36 3.07 1.40
C THR A 48 -0.22 2.16 0.96
N HIS A 49 -0.47 0.86 0.92
CA HIS A 49 0.50 -0.15 0.53
C HIS A 49 -0.08 -1.10 -0.54
N THR A 50 0.79 -1.80 -1.24
CA THR A 50 0.37 -2.71 -2.33
C THR A 50 -0.48 -3.89 -1.85
N ASP A 51 -0.25 -4.39 -0.64
CA ASP A 51 -1.04 -5.44 0.03
C ASP A 51 -2.46 -4.95 0.38
N GLU A 52 -2.60 -3.72 0.87
CA GLU A 52 -3.91 -3.13 1.19
C GLU A 52 -4.79 -3.03 -0.07
N ILE A 53 -4.20 -2.61 -1.19
CA ILE A 53 -4.91 -2.52 -2.47
C ILE A 53 -5.35 -3.93 -2.92
N ARG A 54 -4.47 -4.92 -2.84
CA ARG A 54 -4.81 -6.32 -3.15
C ARG A 54 -5.94 -6.86 -2.28
N ALA A 55 -5.90 -6.56 -0.98
CA ALA A 55 -6.91 -6.97 -0.03
C ALA A 55 -8.31 -6.43 -0.39
N VAL A 56 -8.40 -5.23 -0.98
CA VAL A 56 -9.68 -4.68 -1.47
C VAL A 56 -10.30 -5.57 -2.56
N PHE A 57 -9.49 -6.17 -3.42
CA PHE A 57 -9.96 -7.06 -4.49
C PHE A 57 -10.01 -8.53 -4.07
N GLY A 58 -9.37 -8.91 -2.95
CA GLY A 58 -9.18 -10.30 -2.58
C GLY A 58 -8.24 -11.05 -3.53
N LEU A 59 -7.30 -10.35 -4.16
CA LEU A 59 -6.36 -10.88 -5.14
C LEU A 59 -4.97 -11.08 -4.54
N SER A 60 -4.22 -12.00 -5.13
CA SER A 60 -2.83 -12.29 -4.76
C SER A 60 -1.82 -11.41 -5.52
N GLU A 61 -0.55 -11.41 -5.09
CA GLU A 61 0.56 -10.75 -5.81
C GLU A 61 0.72 -11.29 -7.24
N ALA A 62 0.45 -12.57 -7.47
CA ALA A 62 0.53 -13.18 -8.79
C ALA A 62 -0.49 -12.60 -9.79
N GLU A 63 -1.65 -12.16 -9.30
CA GLU A 63 -2.72 -11.57 -10.10
C GLU A 63 -2.55 -10.05 -10.23
N LEU A 64 -2.02 -9.41 -9.19
CA LEU A 64 -1.83 -7.98 -9.08
C LEU A 64 -0.39 -7.65 -8.65
N PRO A 65 0.60 -7.69 -9.57
CA PRO A 65 2.01 -7.49 -9.22
C PRO A 65 2.32 -6.09 -8.70
N ASP A 66 3.35 -5.97 -7.87
CA ASP A 66 3.81 -4.69 -7.31
C ASP A 66 4.18 -3.68 -8.40
N GLU A 67 4.80 -4.13 -9.50
CA GLU A 67 5.18 -3.27 -10.62
C GLU A 67 3.97 -2.64 -11.30
N MET A 68 2.80 -3.27 -11.20
CA MET A 68 1.55 -2.69 -11.70
C MET A 68 1.02 -1.66 -10.72
N LEU A 69 0.95 -2.00 -9.43
CA LEU A 69 0.39 -1.11 -8.40
C LEU A 69 1.23 0.15 -8.14
N THR A 70 2.53 0.07 -8.35
CA THR A 70 3.49 1.17 -8.18
C THR A 70 3.55 2.12 -9.39
N GLN A 71 2.77 1.87 -10.44
CA GLN A 71 2.74 2.74 -11.61
C GLN A 71 2.28 4.16 -11.23
N ARG A 72 3.06 5.15 -11.68
CA ARG A 72 2.81 6.59 -11.41
C ARG A 72 1.44 7.10 -11.87
N VAL A 73 0.74 6.39 -12.76
CA VAL A 73 -0.60 6.78 -13.18
C VAL A 73 -1.58 6.79 -12.01
N TYR A 74 -1.50 5.79 -11.12
CA TYR A 74 -2.41 5.68 -9.98
C TYR A 74 -2.16 6.77 -8.95
N THR A 75 -0.88 7.06 -8.65
CA THR A 75 -0.54 8.13 -7.72
C THR A 75 -0.97 9.49 -8.27
N ARG A 76 -0.70 9.77 -9.55
CA ARG A 76 -1.10 11.03 -10.19
C ARG A 76 -2.62 11.23 -10.22
N GLU A 77 -3.38 10.18 -10.51
CA GLU A 77 -4.84 10.25 -10.53
C GLU A 77 -5.42 10.48 -9.13
N ALA A 78 -4.89 9.80 -8.11
CA ALA A 78 -5.32 10.00 -6.73
C ALA A 78 -4.93 11.39 -6.20
N GLU A 79 -3.74 11.91 -6.55
CA GLU A 79 -3.35 13.29 -6.23
C GLU A 79 -4.28 14.31 -6.90
N ALA A 80 -4.59 14.13 -8.19
CA ALA A 80 -5.50 15.01 -8.91
C ALA A 80 -6.91 14.98 -8.31
N ALA A 81 -7.40 13.81 -7.92
CA ALA A 81 -8.70 13.65 -7.28
C ALA A 81 -8.73 14.29 -5.89
N LEU A 82 -7.68 14.12 -5.08
CA LEU A 82 -7.53 14.80 -3.78
C LEU A 82 -7.49 16.32 -3.94
N TYR A 83 -6.74 16.81 -4.95
CA TYR A 83 -6.63 18.24 -5.21
C TYR A 83 -7.98 18.83 -5.61
N ALA A 84 -8.74 18.14 -6.45
CA ALA A 84 -10.09 18.54 -6.84
C ALA A 84 -11.05 18.59 -5.63
N LEU A 85 -10.90 17.68 -4.67
CA LEU A 85 -11.72 17.64 -3.46
C LEU A 85 -11.37 18.80 -2.50
N SER A 86 -10.08 19.03 -2.25
CA SER A 86 -9.61 20.10 -1.36
C SER A 86 -8.17 20.51 -1.68
N PRO A 87 -7.97 21.61 -2.43
CA PRO A 87 -6.64 22.14 -2.72
C PRO A 87 -5.85 22.50 -1.47
N ARG A 88 -6.54 22.86 -0.38
CA ARG A 88 -5.93 23.26 0.90
C ARG A 88 -5.10 22.14 1.52
N LEU A 89 -5.46 20.88 1.28
CA LEU A 89 -4.72 19.73 1.80
C LEU A 89 -3.25 19.74 1.36
N PHE A 90 -2.94 20.22 0.15
CA PHE A 90 -1.56 20.24 -0.38
C PHE A 90 -0.68 21.33 0.24
N GLY A 91 -1.27 22.43 0.73
CA GLY A 91 -0.53 23.52 1.37
C GLY A 91 -0.52 23.44 2.89
N GLU A 92 -1.55 22.85 3.48
CA GLU A 92 -1.81 22.87 4.92
C GLU A 92 -1.85 21.45 5.53
N TRP A 93 -1.30 20.43 4.87
CA TRP A 93 -1.37 19.05 5.35
C TRP A 93 -0.92 18.89 6.80
N LEU A 94 0.29 19.34 7.12
CA LEU A 94 0.88 19.17 8.45
C LEU A 94 0.05 19.85 9.55
N PRO A 95 -0.34 21.14 9.43
CA PRO A 95 -1.20 21.76 10.44
C PRO A 95 -2.60 21.14 10.50
N LEU A 96 -3.21 20.75 9.38
CA LEU A 96 -4.56 20.15 9.37
C LEU A 96 -4.59 18.75 9.98
N SER A 97 -3.63 17.89 9.62
CA SER A 97 -3.52 16.53 10.16
C SER A 97 -3.14 16.52 11.64
N SER A 98 -2.34 17.49 12.09
CA SER A 98 -2.03 17.66 13.52
C SER A 98 -3.25 18.15 14.32
N ALA A 99 -4.06 19.03 13.74
CA ALA A 99 -5.26 19.55 14.40
C ALA A 99 -6.43 18.55 14.41
N ASN A 100 -6.45 17.63 13.44
CA ASN A 100 -7.48 16.61 13.32
C ASN A 100 -6.84 15.26 12.96
N PRO A 101 -6.52 14.39 13.95
CA PRO A 101 -5.85 13.12 13.69
C PRO A 101 -6.69 12.16 12.85
N ALA A 102 -8.03 12.29 12.85
CA ALA A 102 -8.91 11.49 12.01
C ALA A 102 -8.77 11.83 10.52
N LEU A 103 -8.22 13.00 10.18
CA LEU A 103 -8.01 13.41 8.79
C LEU A 103 -7.09 12.44 8.06
N ARG A 104 -6.02 11.99 8.72
CA ARG A 104 -5.06 11.09 8.09
C ARG A 104 -5.72 9.80 7.64
N GLY A 105 -6.40 9.10 8.55
CA GLY A 105 -7.11 7.87 8.22
C GLY A 105 -8.17 8.04 7.13
N MET A 106 -8.87 9.19 7.08
CA MET A 106 -9.84 9.46 6.01
C MET A 106 -9.17 9.67 4.64
N VAL A 107 -8.01 10.32 4.60
CA VAL A 107 -7.23 10.48 3.38
C VAL A 107 -6.63 9.15 2.92
N GLU A 108 -6.12 8.32 3.85
CA GLU A 108 -5.61 6.97 3.56
C GLU A 108 -6.72 6.10 2.93
N VAL A 109 -7.91 6.05 3.55
CA VAL A 109 -9.07 5.31 3.01
C VAL A 109 -9.52 5.87 1.65
N TYR A 110 -9.56 7.20 1.50
CA TYR A 110 -9.92 7.82 0.22
C TYR A 110 -8.95 7.43 -0.90
N VAL A 111 -7.65 7.51 -0.65
CA VAL A 111 -6.61 7.17 -1.63
C VAL A 111 -6.65 5.70 -2.00
N LEU A 112 -6.78 4.82 -1.01
CA LEU A 112 -6.93 3.37 -1.23
C LEU A 112 -8.08 3.07 -2.20
N TYR A 113 -9.28 3.59 -1.92
CA TYR A 113 -10.44 3.37 -2.78
C TYR A 113 -10.39 4.14 -4.10
N CYS A 114 -9.65 5.25 -4.18
CA CYS A 114 -9.43 5.96 -5.44
C CYS A 114 -8.56 5.13 -6.40
N ILE A 115 -7.47 4.56 -5.91
CA ILE A 115 -6.62 3.66 -6.69
C ILE A 115 -7.42 2.41 -7.09
N ALA A 116 -8.17 1.83 -6.16
CA ALA A 116 -9.00 0.66 -6.44
C ALA A 116 -10.08 0.96 -7.51
N ASP A 117 -10.71 2.13 -7.47
CA ASP A 117 -11.68 2.55 -8.50
C ASP A 117 -11.03 2.61 -9.89
N LYS A 118 -9.81 3.16 -10.01
CA LYS A 118 -9.07 3.18 -11.27
C LYS A 118 -8.67 1.79 -11.76
N LEU A 119 -8.30 0.91 -10.84
CA LEU A 119 -7.98 -0.48 -11.16
C LEU A 119 -9.21 -1.24 -11.68
N CYS A 120 -10.43 -0.90 -11.25
CA CYS A 120 -11.66 -1.50 -11.76
C CYS A 120 -11.84 -1.32 -13.27
N ASP A 121 -11.29 -0.26 -13.87
CA ASP A 121 -11.39 -0.02 -15.31
C ASP A 121 -10.53 -0.98 -16.14
N ILE A 122 -9.45 -1.50 -15.57
CA ILE A 122 -8.56 -2.46 -16.23
C ILE A 122 -8.72 -3.89 -15.72
N LEU A 123 -9.43 -4.07 -14.60
CA LEU A 123 -9.63 -5.36 -13.95
C LEU A 123 -10.20 -6.44 -14.88
N PRO A 124 -11.15 -6.15 -15.80
CA PRO A 124 -11.63 -7.15 -16.76
C PRO A 124 -10.52 -7.68 -17.68
N LEU A 125 -9.54 -6.85 -18.04
CA LEU A 125 -8.39 -7.27 -18.87
C LEU A 125 -7.42 -8.16 -18.08
N ILE A 126 -7.23 -7.85 -16.81
CA ILE A 126 -6.40 -8.65 -15.88
C ILE A 126 -7.07 -10.02 -15.66
N ALA A 127 -8.37 -10.03 -15.35
CA ALA A 127 -9.14 -11.24 -15.15
C ALA A 127 -9.21 -12.11 -16.42
N ALA A 128 -9.36 -11.51 -17.60
CA ALA A 128 -9.34 -12.26 -18.85
C ALA A 128 -7.98 -12.96 -19.10
N ARG A 129 -6.87 -12.32 -18.69
CA ARG A 129 -5.53 -12.91 -18.79
C ARG A 129 -5.38 -14.14 -17.90
N THR A 130 -5.83 -14.08 -16.65
CA THR A 130 -5.75 -15.21 -15.72
C THR A 130 -6.69 -16.36 -16.13
N LEU A 131 -7.87 -16.03 -16.66
CA LEU A 131 -8.84 -17.02 -17.18
C LEU A 131 -8.36 -17.75 -18.44
N SER A 132 -7.53 -17.12 -19.29
CA SER A 132 -6.99 -17.80 -20.48
C SER A 132 -6.13 -19.01 -20.13
N ASP A 133 -5.59 -19.07 -18.92
CA ASP A 133 -4.82 -20.20 -18.38
C ASP A 133 -5.73 -21.28 -17.74
N SER A 134 -6.94 -20.91 -17.31
CA SER A 134 -7.88 -21.76 -16.58
C SER A 134 -9.15 -22.07 -17.38
N LYS A 135 -9.12 -23.16 -18.17
CA LYS A 135 -10.14 -23.53 -19.18
C LYS A 135 -11.60 -23.78 -18.71
N ALA A 136 -11.99 -23.60 -17.45
CA ALA A 136 -13.26 -24.15 -16.93
C ALA A 136 -14.27 -23.15 -16.31
N THR A 137 -14.00 -21.84 -16.22
CA THR A 137 -14.75 -21.00 -15.25
C THR A 137 -15.36 -19.71 -15.81
N PHE A 138 -15.65 -19.63 -17.11
CA PHE A 138 -16.02 -18.36 -17.76
C PHE A 138 -17.26 -17.61 -17.22
N GLN A 139 -18.31 -18.29 -16.75
CA GLN A 139 -19.61 -17.62 -16.54
C GLN A 139 -19.90 -17.19 -15.09
N ARG A 140 -19.17 -17.73 -14.10
CA ARG A 140 -19.36 -17.36 -12.68
C ARG A 140 -18.56 -16.13 -12.29
N PHE A 141 -17.36 -15.98 -12.84
CA PHE A 141 -16.47 -14.86 -12.54
C PHE A 141 -17.04 -13.51 -12.99
N ASP A 142 -17.79 -13.42 -14.10
CA ASP A 142 -18.32 -12.15 -14.61
C ASP A 142 -19.31 -11.47 -13.63
N ASN A 143 -20.21 -12.24 -13.00
CA ASN A 143 -21.18 -11.68 -12.05
C ASN A 143 -20.52 -11.28 -10.73
N ASP A 144 -19.58 -12.07 -10.24
CA ASP A 144 -18.83 -11.79 -9.01
C ASP A 144 -17.93 -10.56 -9.19
N LEU A 145 -17.25 -10.45 -10.34
CA LEU A 145 -16.42 -9.31 -10.69
C LEU A 145 -17.23 -8.01 -10.72
N LYS A 146 -18.41 -8.03 -11.35
CA LYS A 146 -19.30 -6.86 -11.38
C LYS A 146 -19.74 -6.44 -9.97
N ALA A 147 -20.06 -7.40 -9.10
CA ALA A 147 -20.45 -7.10 -7.72
C ALA A 147 -19.31 -6.46 -6.92
N VAL A 148 -18.06 -6.90 -7.13
CA VAL A 148 -16.86 -6.32 -6.52
C VAL A 148 -16.63 -4.90 -7.01
N ILE A 149 -16.67 -4.67 -8.33
CA ILE A 149 -16.52 -3.33 -8.93
C ILE A 149 -17.58 -2.37 -8.37
N ASP A 150 -18.85 -2.80 -8.33
CA ASP A 150 -19.94 -1.98 -7.79
C ASP A 150 -19.76 -1.70 -6.29
N HIS A 151 -19.20 -2.65 -5.52
CA HIS A 151 -18.87 -2.44 -4.11
C HIS A 151 -17.77 -1.39 -3.93
N ILE A 152 -16.67 -1.50 -4.68
CA ILE A 152 -15.53 -0.59 -4.62
C ILE A 152 -15.97 0.84 -4.99
N ARG A 153 -16.73 0.99 -6.09
CA ARG A 153 -17.28 2.29 -6.50
C ARG A 153 -18.16 2.94 -5.44
N ARG A 154 -19.02 2.15 -4.78
CA ARG A 154 -19.84 2.64 -3.65
C ARG A 154 -18.97 3.08 -2.47
N ARG A 155 -17.95 2.31 -2.11
CA ARG A 155 -17.03 2.64 -1.02
C ARG A 155 -16.21 3.89 -1.33
N PHE A 156 -15.75 4.04 -2.57
CA PHE A 156 -15.09 5.25 -3.03
C PHE A 156 -15.98 6.48 -2.88
N ALA A 157 -17.23 6.43 -3.34
CA ALA A 157 -18.17 7.53 -3.18
C ALA A 157 -18.45 7.87 -1.69
N GLN A 158 -18.52 6.87 -0.82
CA GLN A 158 -18.67 7.08 0.62
C GLN A 158 -17.44 7.74 1.24
N ALA A 159 -16.23 7.29 0.87
CA ALA A 159 -14.98 7.87 1.35
C ALA A 159 -14.82 9.32 0.88
N ALA A 160 -15.15 9.60 -0.39
CA ALA A 160 -15.14 10.96 -0.95
C ALA A 160 -16.06 11.89 -0.17
N LYS A 161 -17.29 11.45 0.10
CA LYS A 161 -18.25 12.22 0.90
C LYS A 161 -17.76 12.43 2.34
N ALA A 162 -17.28 11.38 2.99
CA ALA A 162 -16.80 11.47 4.38
C ALA A 162 -15.62 12.45 4.52
N LEU A 163 -14.70 12.44 3.56
CA LEU A 163 -13.58 13.37 3.53
C LEU A 163 -14.05 14.82 3.25
N ALA A 164 -14.97 15.01 2.31
CA ALA A 164 -15.56 16.33 2.03
C ALA A 164 -16.29 16.91 3.26
N ASP A 165 -17.15 16.11 3.91
CA ASP A 165 -17.89 16.51 5.11
C ASP A 165 -16.94 16.88 6.27
N LEU A 166 -15.81 16.16 6.39
CA LEU A 166 -14.78 16.48 7.39
C LEU A 166 -14.09 17.81 7.07
N MET A 167 -13.76 18.06 5.80
CA MET A 167 -13.13 19.29 5.35
C MET A 167 -14.01 20.52 5.60
N GLU A 168 -15.31 20.42 5.32
CA GLU A 168 -16.26 21.48 5.61
C GLU A 168 -16.31 21.83 7.11
N LYS A 169 -16.36 20.82 7.98
CA LYS A 169 -16.36 21.02 9.44
C LYS A 169 -15.06 21.65 9.94
N THR A 170 -13.91 21.28 9.38
CA THR A 170 -12.62 21.87 9.77
C THR A 170 -12.46 23.32 9.33
N ALA A 171 -13.07 23.73 8.21
CA ALA A 171 -13.03 25.11 7.74
C ALA A 171 -13.74 26.10 8.68
N VAL A 172 -14.81 25.65 9.35
CA VAL A 172 -15.55 26.48 10.33
C VAL A 172 -14.74 26.73 11.61
N ARG A 173 -13.81 25.82 11.96
CA ARG A 173 -13.08 25.86 13.25
C ARG A 173 -11.78 26.68 13.19
N THR A 174 -11.31 27.09 12.01
CA THR A 174 -10.04 27.83 11.85
C THR A 174 -10.16 29.34 12.12
N THR A 175 -11.31 29.84 12.58
CA THR A 175 -11.48 31.19 13.12
C THR A 175 -11.17 31.24 14.63
N ALA A 176 -10.07 30.62 15.06
CA ALA A 176 -9.51 30.87 16.39
C ALA A 176 -8.68 32.17 16.34
N PRO A 177 -8.80 33.07 17.33
CA PRO A 177 -8.13 34.37 17.28
C PRO A 177 -6.62 34.18 17.23
N ARG A 178 -5.96 34.87 16.29
CA ARG A 178 -4.51 35.12 16.37
C ARG A 178 -4.27 35.81 17.71
N PHE A 179 -3.77 35.09 18.70
CA PHE A 179 -3.00 35.71 19.75
C PHE A 179 -1.72 36.21 19.09
N SER A 180 -1.73 37.49 18.68
CA SER A 180 -0.51 38.20 18.34
C SER A 180 0.36 38.17 19.57
N GLY A 181 1.39 37.33 19.55
CA GLY A 181 2.41 37.28 20.59
C GLY A 181 3.10 38.64 20.65
N VAL A 182 2.60 39.53 21.50
CA VAL A 182 3.39 40.62 22.04
C VAL A 182 4.46 39.93 22.87
N ARG A 183 5.66 39.80 22.32
CA ARG A 183 6.82 39.43 23.13
C ARG A 183 7.09 40.66 24.01
N PRO A 184 7.06 40.57 25.34
CA PRO A 184 7.51 41.68 26.16
C PRO A 184 8.98 41.93 25.83
N ARG A 185 9.31 43.13 25.35
CA ARG A 185 10.71 43.55 25.18
C ARG A 185 11.21 43.92 26.57
N ILE A 186 11.98 43.03 27.17
CA ILE A 186 12.70 43.34 28.40
C ILE A 186 13.88 44.24 28.03
N ASP A 187 13.86 45.48 28.48
CA ASP A 187 15.02 46.38 28.37
C ASP A 187 16.15 45.86 29.27
N ARG A 188 17.29 45.57 28.66
CA ARG A 188 18.45 44.95 29.32
C ARG A 188 19.11 45.87 30.35
N VAL A 189 18.83 47.18 30.32
CA VAL A 189 19.45 48.14 31.25
C VAL A 189 18.53 48.48 32.42
N THR A 190 17.21 48.38 32.26
CA THR A 190 16.23 48.83 33.28
C THR A 190 15.39 47.71 33.89
N GLY A 191 15.23 46.56 33.23
CA GLY A 191 14.58 45.37 33.80
C GLY A 191 13.05 45.43 33.94
N GLU A 192 12.38 46.47 33.46
CA GLU A 192 10.91 46.56 33.47
C GLU A 192 10.28 45.99 32.19
N SER A 193 9.07 45.42 32.32
CA SER A 193 8.29 44.84 31.21
C SER A 193 7.14 45.78 30.81
N TYR A 194 7.06 46.10 29.52
CA TYR A 194 5.91 46.78 28.87
C TYR A 194 5.21 45.85 27.88
#